data_AF-A0A0F9TNY6-F1
#
_entry.id   AF-A0A0F9TNY6-F1
#
_cell.length_a   1.000
_cell.length_b   1.000
_cell.length_c   1.000
_cell.angle_alpha   90.00
_cell.angle_beta   90.00
_cell.angle_gamma   90.00
#
_symmetry.space_group_name_H-M   'P 1'
#
loop_
_entity.id
_entity.type
_entity.pdbx_description
1 polymer ?
#
loop_
_entity_poly.entity_id
_entity_poly.type
_entity_poly.pdbx_seq_one_letter_code
_entity_poly.pdbx_strand_id
1 'polypeptide(L)'
;MSFEESKLGSVRTLLTIISELEESDDLYFFRGHADKSFQLLPSIYRKPEWLSNEDKMIREMLMRCPNDFSLMQTSFEKLVKMQHYDLPTRLLDLSENPLVALYFACTCANNKNKDGEFLFFKIPKEEVKYFDSDTVSVISNIAWSKSDFEIAQSYSSERTFHNEKNHHATKLMHDIQQEKPYFSPRIKPTHIKSVVCVKPKMDNQRVIRQVVHSFYLEQHKINTHQH
;
A
#
# COMPACT_ATOMS: atom_id res chain seq x y z
N MET A 1 2.43 -11.26 -17.77
CA MET A 1 2.63 -9.96 -18.43
C MET A 1 4.05 -9.92 -18.96
N SER A 2 4.23 -9.50 -20.21
CA SER A 2 5.53 -9.19 -20.78
C SER A 2 5.93 -7.80 -20.30
N PHE A 3 7.03 -7.71 -19.57
CA PHE A 3 7.59 -6.43 -19.15
C PHE A 3 8.28 -5.77 -20.35
N GLU A 4 7.91 -4.55 -20.69
CA GLU A 4 8.70 -3.74 -21.63
C GLU A 4 9.86 -3.13 -20.86
N GLU A 5 11.00 -3.83 -20.86
CA GLU A 5 12.22 -3.33 -20.24
C GLU A 5 12.97 -2.41 -21.21
N SER A 6 13.21 -1.17 -20.78
CA SER A 6 14.06 -0.22 -21.51
C SER A 6 15.25 0.19 -20.67
N LYS A 7 16.44 0.24 -21.29
CA LYS A 7 17.66 0.68 -20.61
C LYS A 7 17.64 2.19 -20.44
N LEU A 8 17.61 2.64 -19.19
CA LEU A 8 17.68 4.05 -18.84
C LEU A 8 19.14 4.48 -18.61
N GLY A 9 19.78 5.01 -19.66
CA GLY A 9 21.20 5.40 -19.60
C GLY A 9 21.46 6.85 -19.19
N SER A 10 20.43 7.71 -19.20
CA SER A 10 20.59 9.13 -18.87
C SER A 10 19.28 9.76 -18.40
N VAL A 11 19.38 10.85 -17.65
CA VAL A 11 18.22 11.68 -17.25
C VAL A 11 17.48 12.20 -18.49
N ARG A 12 18.20 12.51 -19.57
CA ARG A 12 17.57 12.95 -20.84
C ARG A 12 16.64 11.89 -21.40
N THR A 13 17.06 10.63 -21.39
CA THR A 13 16.23 9.49 -21.82
C THR A 13 14.97 9.39 -20.97
N LEU A 14 15.10 9.54 -19.65
CA LEU A 14 13.94 9.54 -18.75
C LEU A 14 12.96 10.66 -19.08
N LEU A 15 13.44 11.89 -19.29
CA LEU A 15 12.58 13.04 -19.58
C LEU A 15 11.84 12.87 -20.91
N THR A 16 12.47 12.28 -21.92
CA THR A 16 11.81 11.94 -23.18
C THR A 16 10.68 10.94 -22.97
N ILE A 17 10.93 9.85 -22.21
CA ILE A 17 9.89 8.87 -21.88
C ILE A 17 8.73 9.55 -21.14
N ILE A 18 9.02 10.36 -20.11
CA ILE A 18 7.96 11.04 -19.33
C ILE A 18 7.14 11.98 -20.20
N SER A 19 7.74 12.70 -21.15
CA SER A 19 7.00 13.60 -22.04
C SER A 19 6.04 12.87 -22.98
N GLU A 20 6.26 11.59 -23.24
CA GLU A 20 5.37 10.75 -24.05
C GLU A 20 4.18 10.19 -23.23
N LEU A 21 4.21 10.32 -21.90
CA LEU A 21 3.18 9.80 -20.98
C LEU A 21 2.01 10.78 -20.74
N GLU A 22 1.83 11.85 -21.54
CA GLU A 22 0.75 12.82 -21.32
C GLU A 22 -0.61 12.30 -21.85
N GLU A 23 -1.34 11.53 -21.02
CA GLU A 23 -2.76 11.23 -21.21
C GLU A 23 -3.63 11.92 -20.14
N SER A 24 -4.83 12.39 -20.51
CA SER A 24 -5.63 13.27 -19.65
C SER A 24 -6.35 12.59 -18.49
N ASP A 25 -6.59 11.28 -18.55
CA ASP A 25 -7.49 10.57 -17.62
C ASP A 25 -6.75 9.67 -16.62
N ASP A 26 -5.43 9.51 -16.79
CA ASP A 26 -4.59 8.69 -15.92
C ASP A 26 -3.73 9.52 -14.97
N LEU A 27 -3.26 8.87 -13.91
CA LEU A 27 -2.24 9.37 -13.00
C LEU A 27 -1.02 8.46 -13.08
N TYR A 28 0.15 9.09 -13.12
CA TYR A 28 1.42 8.40 -13.15
C TYR A 28 2.09 8.45 -11.78
N PHE A 29 2.48 7.28 -11.30
CA PHE A 29 3.23 7.13 -10.07
C PHE A 29 4.54 6.40 -10.36
N PHE A 30 5.57 6.69 -9.56
CA PHE A 30 6.92 6.24 -9.82
C PHE A 30 7.54 5.63 -8.57
N ARG A 31 8.40 4.62 -8.75
CA ARG A 31 9.19 4.04 -7.67
C ARG A 31 10.57 3.63 -8.17
N GLY A 32 11.61 4.00 -7.44
CA GLY A 32 12.97 3.55 -7.70
C GLY A 32 13.40 2.46 -6.74
N HIS A 33 13.99 1.40 -7.27
CA HIS A 33 14.70 0.40 -6.49
C HIS A 33 16.19 0.53 -6.78
N ALA A 34 17.00 0.57 -5.73
CA ALA A 34 18.44 0.72 -5.89
C ALA A 34 19.16 -0.56 -6.36
N ASP A 35 18.41 -1.65 -6.53
CA ASP A 35 18.88 -2.96 -6.97
C ASP A 35 17.73 -3.65 -7.72
N LYS A 36 17.94 -3.99 -8.99
CA LYS A 36 16.94 -4.67 -9.84
C LYS A 36 16.49 -6.03 -9.28
N SER A 37 17.25 -6.65 -8.37
CA SER A 37 16.83 -7.89 -7.70
C SER A 37 15.78 -7.67 -6.60
N PHE A 38 15.48 -6.42 -6.24
CA PHE A 38 14.47 -6.13 -5.23
C PHE A 38 13.06 -6.43 -5.73
N GLN A 39 12.28 -7.11 -4.90
CA GLN A 39 10.89 -7.38 -5.20
C GLN A 39 10.04 -6.15 -4.90
N LEU A 40 9.07 -5.87 -5.78
CA LEU A 40 8.01 -4.88 -5.59
C LEU A 40 6.99 -5.38 -4.58
N LEU A 41 7.42 -5.47 -3.33
CA LEU A 41 6.66 -6.05 -2.24
C LEU A 41 6.73 -5.13 -1.00
N PRO A 42 5.59 -4.83 -0.34
CA PRO A 42 5.57 -4.15 0.94
C PRO A 42 6.46 -4.85 1.97
N SER A 43 6.91 -4.08 2.95
CA SER A 43 7.85 -4.58 3.96
C SER A 43 7.29 -5.74 4.76
N ILE A 44 6.00 -5.73 5.12
CA ILE A 44 5.37 -6.80 5.92
C ILE A 44 5.50 -8.20 5.28
N TYR A 45 5.43 -8.30 3.96
CA TYR A 45 5.42 -9.57 3.25
C TYR A 45 6.83 -10.14 3.01
N ARG A 46 7.88 -9.40 3.35
CA ARG A 46 9.27 -9.86 3.15
C ARG A 46 9.68 -10.93 4.16
N LYS A 47 8.97 -11.04 5.30
CA LYS A 47 9.21 -12.05 6.33
C LYS A 47 7.88 -12.64 6.83
N PRO A 48 7.69 -13.97 6.78
CA PRO A 48 6.49 -14.62 7.31
C PRO A 48 6.24 -14.33 8.79
N GLU A 49 7.31 -14.14 9.58
CA GLU A 49 7.23 -13.81 11.00
C GLU A 49 6.62 -12.43 11.26
N TRP A 50 6.85 -11.47 10.35
CA TRP A 50 6.24 -10.14 10.45
C TRP A 50 4.76 -10.20 10.13
N LEU A 51 4.39 -10.87 9.03
CA LEU A 51 2.98 -11.03 8.66
C LEU A 51 2.17 -11.77 9.73
N SER A 52 2.73 -12.84 10.31
CA SER A 52 2.05 -13.61 11.36
C SER A 52 1.97 -12.90 12.73
N ASN A 53 2.67 -11.79 12.92
CA ASN A 53 2.65 -11.01 14.16
C ASN A 53 2.28 -9.54 13.92
N GLU A 54 1.71 -9.19 12.77
CA GLU A 54 1.41 -7.82 12.39
C GLU A 54 0.51 -7.12 13.43
N ASP A 55 -0.56 -7.80 13.87
CA ASP A 55 -1.48 -7.28 14.88
C ASP A 55 -0.79 -7.00 16.22
N LYS A 56 0.14 -7.87 16.63
CA LYS A 56 0.94 -7.71 17.86
C LYS A 56 1.93 -6.56 17.72
N MET A 57 2.63 -6.47 16.58
CA MET A 57 3.58 -5.40 16.29
C MET A 57 2.90 -4.03 16.32
N ILE A 58 1.71 -3.93 15.72
CA ILE A 58 0.88 -2.72 15.73
C ILE A 58 0.47 -2.37 17.16
N ARG A 59 -0.03 -3.34 17.96
CA ARG A 59 -0.42 -3.11 19.36
C ARG A 59 0.75 -2.63 20.21
N GLU A 60 1.92 -3.26 20.10
CA GLU A 60 3.13 -2.85 20.80
C GLU A 60 3.53 -1.42 20.46
N MET A 61 3.44 -1.03 19.19
CA MET A 61 3.76 0.34 18.76
C MET A 61 2.79 1.36 19.34
N LEU A 62 1.48 1.08 19.32
CA LEU A 62 0.45 1.93 19.90
C LEU A 62 0.63 2.09 21.42
N MET A 63 1.02 1.02 22.13
CA MET A 63 1.27 1.06 23.57
C MET A 63 2.52 1.86 23.94
N ARG A 64 3.59 1.78 23.13
CA ARG A 64 4.86 2.45 23.42
C ARG A 64 4.86 3.94 23.07
N CYS A 65 4.13 4.33 22.02
CA CYS A 65 4.11 5.71 21.52
C CYS A 65 2.69 6.28 21.44
N PRO A 66 1.85 6.23 22.50
CA PRO A 66 0.43 6.57 22.42
C PRO A 66 0.17 8.01 21.97
N ASN A 67 1.02 8.95 22.40
CA ASN A 67 0.90 10.36 22.05
C ASN A 67 1.04 10.60 20.53
N ASP A 68 1.88 9.82 19.85
CA ASP A 68 2.12 9.98 18.40
C ASP A 68 0.94 9.54 17.54
N PHE A 69 0.03 8.73 18.09
CA PHE A 69 -1.15 8.21 17.41
C PHE A 69 -2.46 8.86 17.88
N SER A 70 -2.39 9.75 18.88
CA SER A 70 -3.56 10.35 19.54
C SER A 70 -4.47 11.15 18.60
N LEU A 71 -3.90 11.76 17.57
CA LEU A 71 -4.63 12.55 16.56
C LEU A 71 -5.11 11.73 15.36
N MET A 72 -4.74 10.45 15.28
CA MET A 72 -5.04 9.59 14.13
C MET A 72 -6.36 8.88 14.36
N GLN A 73 -7.31 9.14 13.47
CA GLN A 73 -8.67 8.62 13.58
C GLN A 73 -8.76 7.26 12.92
N THR A 74 -8.08 7.09 11.78
CA THR A 74 -8.20 5.89 10.96
C THR A 74 -7.02 4.94 11.14
N SER A 75 -7.28 3.66 10.90
CA SER A 75 -6.28 2.61 10.75
C SER A 75 -5.27 2.94 9.64
N PHE A 76 -5.69 3.58 8.54
CA PHE A 76 -4.75 3.99 7.49
C PHE A 76 -3.71 5.01 7.99
N GLU A 77 -4.16 6.08 8.65
CA GLU A 77 -3.26 7.12 9.19
C GLU A 77 -2.23 6.51 10.17
N LYS A 78 -2.68 5.57 11.00
CA LYS A 78 -1.82 4.82 11.92
C LYS A 78 -0.77 3.99 11.17
N LEU A 79 -1.16 3.26 10.12
CA LEU A 79 -0.21 2.48 9.30
C LEU A 79 0.83 3.38 8.61
N VAL A 80 0.39 4.51 8.05
CA VAL A 80 1.30 5.49 7.43
C VAL A 80 2.31 5.96 8.47
N LYS A 81 1.86 6.36 9.67
CA LYS A 81 2.76 6.76 10.76
C LYS A 81 3.69 5.63 11.22
N MET A 82 3.20 4.41 11.33
CA MET A 82 4.02 3.24 11.70
C MET A 82 5.16 2.99 10.71
N GLN A 83 4.89 3.15 9.41
CA GLN A 83 5.92 3.08 8.38
C GLN A 83 6.98 4.17 8.52
N HIS A 84 6.67 5.30 9.15
CA HIS A 84 7.67 6.33 9.47
C HIS A 84 8.61 5.94 10.61
N TYR A 85 8.16 5.03 11.49
CA TYR A 85 8.98 4.40 12.53
C TYR A 85 9.64 3.11 12.04
N ASP A 86 9.71 2.91 10.72
CA ASP A 86 10.29 1.73 10.06
C ASP A 86 9.63 0.40 10.48
N LEU A 87 8.39 0.45 10.99
CA LEU A 87 7.62 -0.75 11.22
C LEU A 87 7.24 -1.37 9.87
N PRO A 88 7.44 -2.69 9.66
CA PRO A 88 6.93 -3.37 8.49
C PRO A 88 5.40 -3.23 8.38
N THR A 89 4.90 -2.77 7.23
CA THR A 89 3.47 -2.56 6.96
C THR A 89 3.07 -3.09 5.58
N ARG A 90 1.77 -3.14 5.33
CA ARG A 90 1.13 -3.46 4.04
C ARG A 90 1.23 -2.34 2.99
N LEU A 91 1.83 -1.22 3.35
CA LEU A 91 1.96 -0.04 2.50
C LEU A 91 3.20 -0.13 1.62
N LEU A 92 3.06 0.38 0.40
CA LEU A 92 4.15 0.57 -0.54
C LEU A 92 4.22 2.05 -0.95
N ASP A 93 5.39 2.65 -0.80
CA ASP A 93 5.61 4.04 -1.18
C ASP A 93 5.67 4.23 -2.70
N LEU A 94 4.88 5.14 -3.24
CA LEU A 94 4.94 5.61 -4.61
C LEU A 94 5.11 7.14 -4.62
N SER A 95 5.78 7.67 -5.63
CA SER A 95 5.99 9.11 -5.81
C SER A 95 5.26 9.62 -7.05
N GLU A 96 4.58 10.76 -6.97
CA GLU A 96 4.09 11.48 -8.16
C GLU A 96 5.24 12.17 -8.91
N ASN A 97 6.40 12.36 -8.26
CA ASN A 97 7.57 12.97 -8.88
C ASN A 97 8.55 11.88 -9.37
N PRO A 98 8.80 11.78 -10.69
CA PRO A 98 9.69 10.78 -11.26
C PRO A 98 11.16 10.98 -10.84
N LEU A 99 11.61 12.21 -10.62
CA LEU A 99 13.00 12.46 -10.23
C LEU A 99 13.32 11.94 -8.82
N VAL A 100 12.31 11.87 -7.96
CA VAL A 100 12.42 11.27 -6.62
C VAL A 100 12.61 9.76 -6.71
N ALA A 101 11.80 9.12 -7.55
CA ALA A 101 11.97 7.70 -7.84
C ALA A 101 13.35 7.42 -8.44
N LEU A 102 13.78 8.24 -9.42
CA LEU A 102 15.12 8.10 -10.00
C LEU A 102 16.22 8.25 -8.96
N TYR A 103 16.11 9.23 -8.06
CA TYR A 103 17.05 9.38 -6.95
C TYR A 103 17.16 8.09 -6.15
N PHE A 104 16.04 7.48 -5.73
CA PHE A 104 16.07 6.21 -5.00
C PHE A 104 16.63 5.04 -5.82
N ALA A 105 16.41 5.01 -7.14
CA ALA A 105 16.99 4.01 -8.03
C ALA A 105 18.52 4.12 -8.12
N CYS A 106 19.08 5.32 -7.95
CA CYS A 106 20.53 5.56 -7.98
C CYS A 106 21.18 5.54 -6.59
N THR A 107 20.39 5.62 -5.51
CA THR A 107 20.91 5.77 -4.14
C THR A 107 21.17 4.40 -3.52
N CYS A 108 22.38 3.87 -3.69
CA CYS A 108 22.83 2.66 -3.01
C CYS A 108 24.23 2.85 -2.42
N ALA A 109 24.32 3.05 -1.09
CA ALA A 109 25.61 3.25 -0.41
C ALA A 109 26.53 2.00 -0.47
N ASN A 110 25.93 0.81 -0.59
CA ASN A 110 26.64 -0.47 -0.41
C ASN A 110 26.84 -1.30 -1.69
N ASN A 111 26.29 -0.90 -2.84
CA ASN A 111 26.33 -1.71 -4.08
C ASN A 111 26.54 -0.85 -5.33
N LYS A 112 27.76 -0.32 -5.53
CA LYS A 112 28.10 0.49 -6.72
C LYS A 112 28.07 -0.27 -8.06
N ASN A 113 27.99 -1.60 -8.03
CA ASN A 113 28.07 -2.46 -9.22
C ASN A 113 26.75 -3.14 -9.59
N LYS A 114 25.62 -2.70 -9.03
CA LYS A 114 24.31 -3.23 -9.38
C LYS A 114 23.49 -2.19 -10.12
N ASP A 115 22.75 -2.65 -11.12
CA ASP A 115 21.79 -1.81 -11.81
C ASP A 115 20.57 -1.56 -10.90
N GLY A 116 20.18 -0.30 -10.79
CA GLY A 116 18.90 0.08 -10.20
C GLY A 116 17.75 -0.17 -11.17
N GLU A 117 16.54 -0.13 -10.65
CA GLU A 117 15.30 -0.27 -11.41
C GLU A 117 14.43 0.97 -11.20
N PHE A 118 13.86 1.47 -12.30
CA PHE A 118 12.92 2.58 -12.29
C PHE A 118 11.57 2.07 -12.79
N LEU A 119 10.57 2.13 -11.92
CA LEU A 119 9.22 1.66 -12.19
C LEU A 119 8.29 2.86 -12.30
N PHE A 120 7.34 2.79 -13.23
CA PHE A 120 6.20 3.68 -13.27
C PHE A 120 4.90 2.87 -13.30
N PHE A 121 3.82 3.50 -12.87
CA PHE A 121 2.49 2.92 -12.79
C PHE A 121 1.52 3.92 -13.41
N LYS A 122 0.80 3.49 -14.43
CA LYS A 122 -0.33 4.22 -15.02
C LYS A 122 -1.61 3.76 -14.33
N ILE A 123 -2.28 4.65 -13.61
CA ILE A 123 -3.47 4.33 -12.82
C ILE A 123 -4.61 5.30 -13.19
N PRO A 124 -5.77 4.80 -13.63
CA PRO A 124 -6.92 5.65 -13.94
C PRO A 124 -7.34 6.48 -12.72
N LYS A 125 -7.72 7.74 -12.95
CA LYS A 125 -8.09 8.68 -11.86
C LYS A 125 -9.21 8.14 -10.96
N GLU A 126 -10.16 7.40 -11.51
CA GLU A 126 -11.29 6.80 -10.80
C GLU A 126 -10.90 5.61 -9.89
N GLU A 127 -9.76 4.97 -10.17
CA GLU A 127 -9.24 3.86 -9.37
C GLU A 127 -8.48 4.36 -8.14
N VAL A 128 -7.92 5.57 -8.20
CA VAL A 128 -7.26 6.22 -7.05
C VAL A 128 -8.29 6.57 -5.98
N LYS A 129 -8.06 6.10 -4.75
CA LYS A 129 -8.94 6.35 -3.61
C LYS A 129 -8.34 7.41 -2.69
N TYR A 130 -9.21 8.14 -2.01
CA TYR A 130 -8.81 9.04 -0.94
C TYR A 130 -8.78 8.29 0.40
N PHE A 131 -8.00 8.83 1.34
CA PHE A 131 -7.78 8.26 2.67
C PHE A 131 -9.08 7.93 3.44
N ASP A 132 -10.17 8.60 3.14
CA ASP A 132 -11.47 8.47 3.78
C ASP A 132 -12.44 7.51 3.07
N SER A 133 -12.01 6.85 1.98
CA SER A 133 -12.84 5.85 1.29
C SER A 133 -13.13 4.62 2.16
N ASP A 134 -14.33 4.06 2.00
CA ASP A 134 -14.73 2.78 2.62
C ASP A 134 -13.77 1.64 2.26
N THR A 135 -13.27 1.61 1.03
CA THR A 135 -12.32 0.58 0.60
C THR A 135 -11.01 0.69 1.38
N VAL A 136 -10.52 1.92 1.59
CA VAL A 136 -9.30 2.19 2.37
C VAL A 136 -9.47 1.74 3.83
N SER A 137 -10.64 2.01 4.44
CA SER A 137 -10.93 1.51 5.79
C SER A 137 -10.93 -0.02 5.86
N VAL A 138 -11.58 -0.70 4.91
CA VAL A 138 -11.60 -2.16 4.88
C VAL A 138 -10.18 -2.72 4.79
N ILE A 139 -9.39 -2.22 3.83
CA ILE A 139 -8.05 -2.78 3.58
C ILE A 139 -7.07 -2.47 4.72
N SER A 140 -7.18 -1.30 5.34
CA SER A 140 -6.32 -0.91 6.46
C SER A 140 -6.59 -1.76 7.70
N ASN A 141 -7.87 -1.99 8.04
CA ASN A 141 -8.24 -2.70 9.25
C ASN A 141 -7.86 -4.18 9.23
N ILE A 142 -7.56 -4.75 8.06
CA ILE A 142 -7.01 -6.12 7.97
C ILE A 142 -5.67 -6.25 8.70
N ALA A 143 -4.87 -5.18 8.79
CA ALA A 143 -3.60 -5.24 9.52
C ALA A 143 -3.80 -5.49 11.03
N TRP A 144 -4.98 -5.19 11.57
CA TRP A 144 -5.37 -5.46 12.97
C TRP A 144 -6.00 -6.84 13.17
N SER A 145 -6.27 -7.56 12.08
CA SER A 145 -6.75 -8.93 12.12
C SER A 145 -5.64 -9.88 12.58
N LYS A 146 -6.03 -10.93 13.28
CA LYS A 146 -5.10 -11.98 13.73
C LYS A 146 -4.53 -12.74 12.53
N SER A 147 -3.41 -13.43 12.74
CA SER A 147 -2.73 -14.21 11.70
C SER A 147 -3.54 -15.37 11.13
N ASP A 148 -4.58 -15.83 11.85
CA ASP A 148 -5.54 -16.84 11.39
C ASP A 148 -6.64 -16.23 10.50
N PHE A 149 -6.57 -14.93 10.19
CA PHE A 149 -7.45 -14.28 9.22
C PHE A 149 -7.16 -14.82 7.83
N GLU A 150 -7.85 -15.88 7.47
CA GLU A 150 -7.97 -16.35 6.10
C GLU A 150 -9.38 -16.06 5.61
N ILE A 151 -9.49 -15.41 4.44
CA ILE A 151 -10.70 -15.57 3.65
C ILE A 151 -10.66 -16.98 3.09
N ALA A 152 -11.10 -17.94 3.90
CA ALA A 152 -11.35 -19.29 3.41
C ALA A 152 -12.18 -19.20 2.12
N GLN A 153 -11.92 -20.08 1.13
CA GLN A 153 -12.66 -20.07 -0.14
C GLN A 153 -14.19 -20.08 0.05
N SER A 154 -14.66 -20.63 1.17
CA SER A 154 -16.06 -20.62 1.63
C SER A 154 -16.66 -19.21 1.81
N TYR A 155 -15.85 -18.18 2.06
CA TYR A 155 -16.27 -16.79 2.29
C TYR A 155 -16.02 -15.85 1.10
N SER A 156 -15.86 -16.42 -0.09
CA SER A 156 -15.56 -15.67 -1.32
C SER A 156 -16.74 -14.85 -1.86
N SER A 157 -17.98 -15.15 -1.45
CA SER A 157 -19.19 -14.41 -1.86
C SER A 157 -19.63 -13.43 -0.78
N GLU A 158 -20.27 -12.31 -1.16
CA GLU A 158 -20.78 -11.31 -0.20
C GLU A 158 -21.71 -11.95 0.85
N ARG A 159 -22.60 -12.86 0.43
CA ARG A 159 -23.55 -13.53 1.33
C ARG A 159 -22.85 -14.43 2.34
N THR A 160 -21.81 -15.14 1.92
CA THR A 160 -21.08 -16.03 2.81
C THR A 160 -20.13 -15.24 3.71
N PHE A 161 -19.54 -14.16 3.22
CA PHE A 161 -18.66 -13.29 4.00
C PHE A 161 -19.36 -12.71 5.23
N HIS A 162 -20.60 -12.23 5.07
CA HIS A 162 -21.43 -11.67 6.16
C HIS A 162 -22.19 -12.71 7.00
N ASN A 163 -21.76 -13.97 6.98
CA ASN A 163 -22.37 -15.02 7.80
C ASN A 163 -21.97 -14.87 9.28
N GLU A 164 -22.90 -15.09 10.22
CA GLU A 164 -22.65 -15.04 11.67
C GLU A 164 -21.54 -16.01 12.13
N LYS A 165 -21.31 -17.10 11.38
CA LYS A 165 -20.22 -18.05 11.65
C LYS A 165 -18.84 -17.50 11.27
N ASN A 166 -18.77 -16.43 10.48
CA ASN A 166 -17.52 -15.80 10.08
C ASN A 166 -17.10 -14.75 11.13
N HIS A 167 -16.53 -15.22 12.24
CA HIS A 167 -16.02 -14.34 13.30
C HIS A 167 -15.06 -13.25 12.78
N HIS A 168 -14.26 -13.57 11.75
CA HIS A 168 -13.31 -12.62 11.16
C HIS A 168 -14.01 -11.44 10.49
N ALA A 169 -15.10 -11.68 9.75
CA ALA A 169 -15.88 -10.61 9.13
C ALA A 169 -16.59 -9.75 10.17
N THR A 170 -17.16 -10.37 11.22
CA THR A 170 -17.79 -9.63 12.33
C THR A 170 -16.78 -8.76 13.07
N LYS A 171 -15.59 -9.29 13.37
CA LYS A 171 -14.53 -8.52 14.02
C LYS A 171 -14.06 -7.36 13.15
N LEU A 172 -13.76 -7.61 11.87
CA LEU A 172 -13.36 -6.58 10.93
C LEU A 172 -14.42 -5.48 10.83
N MET A 173 -15.70 -5.85 10.83
CA MET A 173 -16.80 -4.88 10.86
C MET A 173 -16.78 -4.02 12.12
N HIS A 174 -16.60 -4.61 13.30
CA HIS A 174 -16.51 -3.86 14.55
C HIS A 174 -15.31 -2.90 14.55
N ASP A 175 -14.15 -3.35 14.08
CA ASP A 175 -12.94 -2.54 14.01
C ASP A 175 -13.15 -1.33 13.07
N ILE A 176 -13.78 -1.53 11.91
CA ILE A 176 -14.13 -0.43 10.99
C ILE A 176 -15.18 0.50 11.60
N GLN A 177 -16.20 -0.03 12.27
CA GLN A 177 -17.25 0.80 12.89
C GLN A 177 -16.75 1.62 14.08
N GLN A 178 -15.67 1.18 14.74
CA GLN A 178 -15.00 1.98 15.77
C GLN A 178 -14.37 3.26 15.19
N GLU A 179 -13.79 3.20 13.99
CA GLU A 179 -13.25 4.40 13.32
C GLU A 179 -14.31 5.17 12.50
N LYS A 180 -15.30 4.47 11.95
CA LYS A 180 -16.38 5.02 11.10
C LYS A 180 -17.74 4.47 11.53
N PRO A 181 -18.42 5.10 12.52
CA PRO A 181 -19.70 4.62 13.04
C PRO A 181 -20.82 4.49 12.00
N TYR A 182 -20.72 5.24 10.90
CA TYR A 182 -21.67 5.26 9.78
C TYR A 182 -21.33 4.23 8.68
N PHE A 183 -20.29 3.42 8.84
CA PHE A 183 -19.88 2.45 7.83
C PHE A 183 -20.99 1.42 7.58
N SER A 184 -21.39 1.30 6.31
CA SER A 184 -22.42 0.34 5.91
C SER A 184 -21.94 -1.08 6.14
N PRO A 185 -22.75 -1.99 6.72
CA PRO A 185 -22.33 -3.34 7.07
C PRO A 185 -22.24 -4.28 5.85
N ARG A 186 -21.64 -3.80 4.74
CA ARG A 186 -21.50 -4.51 3.47
C ARG A 186 -20.07 -4.36 2.95
N ILE A 187 -19.21 -5.28 3.37
CA ILE A 187 -17.82 -5.41 2.92
C ILE A 187 -17.81 -6.34 1.73
N LYS A 188 -17.32 -5.85 0.59
CA LYS A 188 -17.12 -6.70 -0.58
C LYS A 188 -15.83 -7.51 -0.38
N PRO A 189 -15.86 -8.85 -0.46
CA PRO A 189 -14.65 -9.67 -0.34
C PRO A 189 -13.58 -9.33 -1.38
N THR A 190 -13.99 -8.78 -2.53
CA THR A 190 -13.09 -8.29 -3.57
C THR A 190 -12.17 -7.17 -3.09
N HIS A 191 -12.61 -6.33 -2.16
CA HIS A 191 -11.78 -5.26 -1.59
C HIS A 191 -10.58 -5.83 -0.82
N ILE A 192 -10.78 -6.95 -0.12
CA ILE A 192 -9.73 -7.60 0.66
C ILE A 192 -8.63 -8.20 -0.24
N LYS A 193 -8.94 -8.45 -1.51
CA LYS A 193 -7.98 -8.94 -2.52
C LYS A 193 -7.57 -7.87 -3.51
N SER A 194 -7.90 -6.60 -3.22
CA SER A 194 -7.57 -5.49 -4.08
C SER A 194 -6.25 -4.85 -3.68
N VAL A 195 -5.55 -4.33 -4.68
CA VAL A 195 -4.47 -3.37 -4.51
C VAL A 195 -5.07 -2.02 -4.83
N VAL A 196 -4.85 -1.03 -3.96
CA VAL A 196 -5.47 0.29 -4.11
C VAL A 196 -4.42 1.38 -3.95
N CYS A 197 -4.36 2.28 -4.92
CA CYS A 197 -3.58 3.51 -4.81
C CYS A 197 -4.35 4.52 -3.96
N VAL A 198 -3.74 5.02 -2.89
CA VAL A 198 -4.39 5.89 -1.91
C VAL A 198 -3.67 7.21 -1.79
N LYS A 199 -4.42 8.31 -1.98
CA LYS A 199 -3.96 9.66 -1.66
C LYS A 199 -4.12 9.92 -0.16
N PRO A 200 -3.02 10.01 0.60
CA PRO A 200 -3.07 10.30 2.03
C PRO A 200 -3.41 11.76 2.29
N LYS A 201 -3.75 12.06 3.55
CA LYS A 201 -3.91 13.43 4.03
C LYS A 201 -2.54 14.12 4.10
N MET A 202 -2.45 15.38 3.69
CA MET A 202 -1.19 16.15 3.68
C MET A 202 -0.88 16.80 5.03
N ASP A 203 -0.87 16.01 6.11
CA ASP A 203 -0.69 16.48 7.49
C ASP A 203 0.68 16.12 8.11
N ASN A 204 1.46 15.28 7.44
CA ASN A 204 2.78 14.84 7.90
C ASN A 204 3.88 15.36 6.97
N GLN A 205 4.97 15.92 7.51
CA GLN A 205 6.07 16.52 6.73
C GLN A 205 6.68 15.57 5.68
N ARG A 206 6.67 14.26 5.91
CA ARG A 206 7.13 13.26 4.92
C ARG A 206 6.07 12.97 3.84
N VAL A 207 4.79 13.10 4.18
CA VAL A 207 3.64 13.00 3.24
C VAL A 207 3.52 14.26 2.37
N ILE A 208 3.79 15.43 2.95
CA ILE A 208 3.80 16.74 2.28
C ILE A 208 4.84 16.83 1.16
N ARG A 209 5.82 15.92 1.13
CA ARG A 209 6.86 15.96 0.10
C ARG A 209 6.66 14.97 -1.04
N GLN A 210 6.41 13.67 -0.84
CA GLN A 210 6.74 12.73 -1.92
C GLN A 210 5.99 11.38 -1.97
N VAL A 211 4.92 11.14 -1.20
CA VAL A 211 4.42 9.75 -1.07
C VAL A 211 2.90 9.60 -1.18
N VAL A 212 2.49 9.03 -2.32
CA VAL A 212 1.23 8.31 -2.46
C VAL A 212 1.47 6.88 -1.99
N HIS A 213 0.58 6.34 -1.16
CA HIS A 213 0.77 4.99 -0.61
C HIS A 213 -0.15 4.04 -1.36
N SER A 214 0.39 2.94 -1.85
CA SER A 214 -0.42 1.85 -2.38
C SER A 214 -0.57 0.78 -1.31
N PHE A 215 -1.82 0.40 -1.04
CA PHE A 215 -2.14 -0.74 -0.18
C PHE A 215 -2.05 -2.01 -0.99
N TYR A 216 -1.33 -2.99 -0.46
CA TYR A 216 -1.25 -4.33 -1.02
C TYR A 216 -1.71 -5.33 0.04
N LEU A 217 -2.67 -6.17 -0.31
CA LEU A 217 -3.23 -7.18 0.61
C LEU A 217 -2.86 -8.63 0.28
N GLU A 218 -2.47 -8.94 -0.95
CA GLU A 218 -2.15 -10.31 -1.37
C GLU A 218 -0.88 -10.35 -2.24
N GLN A 219 -0.05 -11.38 -2.02
CA GLN A 219 1.20 -11.64 -2.77
C GLN A 219 0.99 -11.86 -4.29
N HIS A 220 -0.24 -12.12 -4.75
CA HIS A 220 -0.49 -12.65 -6.10
C HIS A 220 -0.89 -11.63 -7.17
N LYS A 221 -1.14 -10.35 -6.84
CA LYS A 221 -1.63 -9.34 -7.80
C LYS A 221 -0.67 -8.18 -8.08
N ILE A 222 0.62 -8.36 -7.79
CA ILE A 222 1.65 -7.38 -8.21
C ILE A 222 1.67 -7.24 -9.75
N ASN A 223 1.20 -8.27 -10.47
CA ASN A 223 1.30 -8.40 -11.93
C ASN A 223 0.04 -7.99 -12.71
N THR A 224 -0.90 -7.20 -12.16
CA THR A 224 -2.15 -6.85 -12.90
C THR A 224 -2.34 -5.37 -13.23
N HIS A 225 -1.55 -4.46 -12.66
CA HIS A 225 -1.64 -3.01 -12.95
C HIS A 225 -0.28 -2.41 -13.40
N GLN A 226 0.62 -3.26 -13.88
CA GLN A 226 1.90 -2.85 -14.47
C GLN A 226 1.71 -2.81 -15.99
N HIS A 227 1.47 -1.61 -16.51
CA HIS A 227 1.48 -1.29 -17.93
C HIS A 227 2.58 -0.26 -18.16
#